data_AF-A0A2T5HVZ7-F1
#
_entry.id   AF-A0A2T5HVZ7-F1
#
_cell.length_a   1.000
_cell.length_b   1.000
_cell.length_c   1.000
_cell.angle_alpha   90.00
_cell.angle_beta   90.00
_cell.angle_gamma   90.00
#
_symmetry.space_group_name_H-M   'P 1'
#
loop_
_entity.id
_entity.type
_entity.pdbx_description
1 polymer ?
#
loop_
_entity_poly.entity_id
_entity_poly.type
_entity_poly.pdbx_seq_one_letter_code
_entity_poly.pdbx_strand_id
1 'polypeptide(L)' 'MSQLYSMIRGNHIFSKSGTFEGMIAKDAVIEEGVELTLKGMVGGNVVVKPGAALYLKAMVGGCIHNQGGRLHPAT' A
#
# COMPACT_ATOMS: atom_id res chain seq x y z
N MET A 1 23.32 -9.82 -0.32
CA MET A 1 22.88 -8.59 0.39
C MET A 1 21.46 -8.84 0.86
N SER A 2 21.23 -9.02 2.16
CA SER A 2 19.87 -9.13 2.71
C SER A 2 19.27 -7.73 2.80
N GLN A 3 18.24 -7.45 2.00
CA GLN A 3 17.48 -6.20 2.13
C GLN A 3 16.80 -6.17 3.51
N LEU A 4 17.02 -5.09 4.25
CA LEU A 4 16.32 -4.84 5.51
C LEU A 4 14.88 -4.47 5.17
N TYR A 5 13.92 -5.37 5.40
CA TYR A 5 12.50 -5.05 5.24
C TYR A 5 12.11 -3.96 6.22
N SER A 6 11.44 -2.92 5.73
CA SER A 6 10.97 -1.82 6.58
C SER A 6 9.73 -2.26 7.38
N MET A 7 9.66 -1.94 8.68
CA MET A 7 8.50 -2.24 9.53
C MET A 7 7.85 -0.94 10.02
N ILE A 8 6.57 -0.76 9.72
CA ILE A 8 5.72 0.30 10.24
C ILE A 8 4.70 -0.32 11.20
N ARG A 9 4.82 -0.04 12.49
CA ARG A 9 3.95 -0.62 13.54
C ARG A 9 2.54 -0.04 13.58
N GLY A 10 2.32 1.12 12.96
CA GLY A 10 1.06 1.85 12.97
C GLY A 10 0.39 1.89 11.60
N ASN A 11 -0.57 2.80 11.47
CA ASN A 11 -1.12 3.17 10.17
C ASN A 11 -0.07 3.93 9.35
N HIS A 12 -0.18 3.91 8.03
CA HIS A 12 0.68 4.71 7.17
C HIS A 12 -0.10 5.41 6.06
N ILE A 13 0.32 6.63 5.74
CA ILE A 13 -0.22 7.43 4.64
C ILE A 13 0.90 7.63 3.63
N PHE A 14 0.70 7.12 2.41
CA PHE A 14 1.56 7.37 1.28
C PHE A 14 1.11 8.65 0.58
N SER A 15 1.86 9.73 0.78
CA SER A 15 1.65 11.03 0.12
C SER A 15 2.60 11.28 -1.06
N LYS A 16 3.46 10.31 -1.38
CA LYS A 16 4.43 10.37 -2.48
C LYS A 16 4.48 9.05 -3.22
N SER A 17 4.60 9.13 -4.55
CA SER A 17 4.75 7.97 -5.42
C SER A 17 6.06 7.24 -5.17
N GLY A 18 6.09 5.94 -5.40
CA GLY A 18 7.29 5.13 -5.23
C GLY A 18 7.02 3.65 -5.00
N THR A 19 8.01 2.97 -4.41
CA THR A 19 7.90 1.56 -4.00
C THR A 19 8.10 1.46 -2.49
N PHE A 20 7.19 0.75 -1.83
CA PHE A 20 7.38 0.32 -0.45
C PHE A 20 7.54 -1.20 -0.41
N GLU A 21 8.57 -1.66 0.29
CA GLU A 21 8.83 -3.08 0.51
C GLU A 21 9.03 -3.33 2.00
N GLY A 22 8.03 -3.98 2.61
CA GLY A 22 8.03 -4.17 4.05
C GLY A 22 6.66 -4.56 4.61
N MET A 23 6.52 -4.35 5.91
CA MET A 23 5.31 -4.67 6.66
C MET A 23 4.70 -3.40 7.27
N ILE A 24 3.40 -3.21 7.05
CA ILE A 24 2.56 -2.23 7.74
C ILE A 24 1.63 -3.03 8.65
N ALA A 25 1.76 -2.87 9.97
CA ALA A 25 1.03 -3.71 10.92
C ALA A 25 -0.48 -3.40 10.98
N LYS A 26 -0.88 -2.19 10.57
CA LYS A 26 -2.27 -1.73 10.58
C LYS A 26 -2.70 -1.27 9.18
N ASP A 27 -3.41 -0.16 9.07
CA ASP A 27 -4.00 0.31 7.82
C ASP A 27 -3.01 1.11 6.96
N ALA A 28 -3.25 1.13 5.65
CA ALA A 28 -2.53 1.97 4.70
C ALA A 28 -3.50 2.85 3.91
N VAL A 29 -3.15 4.12 3.70
CA VAL A 29 -3.87 5.03 2.81
C VAL A 29 -2.91 5.47 1.70
N ILE A 30 -3.35 5.37 0.45
CA ILE A 30 -2.66 5.90 -0.71
C ILE A 30 -3.41 7.18 -1.11
N GLU A 31 -2.76 8.32 -0.95
CA GLU A 31 -3.35 9.64 -1.20
C GLU A 31 -3.63 9.91 -2.68
N GLU A 32 -4.41 10.95 -2.95
CA GLU A 32 -4.82 11.33 -4.30
C GLU A 32 -3.61 11.53 -5.23
N GLY A 33 -3.71 10.99 -6.45
CA GLY A 33 -2.65 11.09 -7.47
C GLY A 33 -1.36 10.31 -7.16
N VAL A 34 -1.28 9.60 -6.03
CA VAL A 34 -0.09 8.80 -5.68
C VAL A 34 -0.06 7.50 -6.47
N GLU A 35 1.10 7.22 -7.06
CA GLU A 35 1.39 5.96 -7.73
C GLU A 35 2.34 5.10 -6.87
N LEU A 36 1.81 4.03 -6.30
CA LEU A 36 2.52 3.19 -5.32
C LEU A 36 2.63 1.75 -5.80
N THR A 37 3.85 1.22 -5.81
CA THR A 37 4.07 -0.24 -5.78
C THR A 37 4.21 -0.69 -4.33
N LEU A 38 3.28 -1.50 -3.87
CA LEU A 38 3.27 -1.98 -2.48
C LEU A 38 3.63 -3.46 -2.45
N LYS A 39 4.76 -3.79 -1.84
CA LYS A 39 5.27 -5.16 -1.66
C LYS A 39 5.32 -5.54 -0.19
N GLY A 40 5.03 -6.80 0.10
CA GLY A 40 5.10 -7.36 1.46
C GLY A 40 3.72 -7.57 2.08
N MET A 41 3.42 -6.92 3.20
CA MET A 41 2.18 -7.14 3.95
C MET A 41 1.60 -5.86 4.54
N VAL A 42 0.27 -5.75 4.46
CA VAL A 42 -0.55 -4.80 5.23
C VAL A 42 -1.45 -5.61 6.16
N GLY A 43 -1.33 -5.43 7.47
CA GLY A 43 -2.12 -6.17 8.46
C GLY A 43 -3.58 -5.75 8.50
N GLY A 44 -3.86 -4.47 8.24
CA GLY A 44 -5.21 -3.89 8.22
C GLY A 44 -5.77 -3.68 6.82
N ASN A 45 -6.56 -2.63 6.69
CA ASN A 45 -7.21 -2.23 5.46
C ASN A 45 -6.29 -1.38 4.58
N VAL A 46 -6.58 -1.34 3.29
CA VAL A 46 -5.94 -0.43 2.33
C VAL A 46 -7.00 0.49 1.74
N VAL A 47 -6.79 1.80 1.81
CA VAL A 47 -7.64 2.79 1.14
C VAL A 47 -6.88 3.38 -0.05
N VAL A 48 -7.47 3.30 -1.23
CA VAL A 48 -6.92 3.90 -2.46
C VAL A 48 -7.77 5.11 -2.82
N LYS A 49 -7.21 6.31 -2.67
CA LYS A 49 -7.92 7.57 -2.92
C LYS A 49 -8.14 7.84 -4.42
N PRO A 50 -9.06 8.76 -4.78
CA PRO A 50 -9.29 9.16 -6.17
C PRO A 50 -7.99 9.49 -6.91
N GLY A 51 -7.86 9.01 -8.15
CA GLY A 51 -6.70 9.28 -9.00
C GLY A 51 -5.38 8.59 -8.58
N ALA A 52 -5.35 7.92 -7.43
CA ALA A 52 -4.21 7.09 -7.03
C ALA A 52 -4.11 5.83 -7.91
N ALA A 53 -2.90 5.28 -8.03
CA ALA A 53 -2.64 4.00 -8.68
C ALA A 53 -1.85 3.09 -7.73
N LEU A 54 -2.44 1.94 -7.39
CA LEU A 54 -1.82 0.95 -6.51
C LEU A 54 -1.48 -0.31 -7.31
N TYR A 55 -0.20 -0.63 -7.42
CA TYR A 55 0.30 -1.93 -7.88
C TYR A 55 0.51 -2.82 -6.67
N LEU A 56 -0.47 -3.68 -6.40
CA LEU A 56 -0.51 -4.49 -5.20
C LEU A 56 0.24 -5.80 -5.40
N LYS A 57 1.45 -5.85 -4.84
CA LYS A 57 2.32 -7.03 -4.69
C LYS A 57 2.45 -7.43 -3.21
N ALA A 58 1.44 -7.11 -2.42
CA ALA A 58 1.41 -7.33 -0.98
C ALA A 58 0.14 -8.09 -0.59
N MET A 59 0.24 -8.89 0.48
CA MET A 59 -0.93 -9.44 1.15
C MET A 59 -1.61 -8.35 1.98
N VAL A 60 -2.94 -8.27 1.90
CA VAL A 60 -3.75 -7.36 2.72
C VAL A 60 -4.60 -8.22 3.65
N GLY A 61 -4.42 -8.05 4.96
CA GLY A 61 -5.14 -8.82 5.98
C GLY A 61 -6.60 -8.36 6.16
N GLY A 62 -6.89 -7.10 5.85
CA GLY A 62 -8.23 -6.53 5.85
C GLY A 62 -8.82 -6.38 4.44
N CYS A 63 -9.65 -5.35 4.26
CA CYS A 63 -10.30 -5.02 2.99
C CYS A 63 -9.52 -3.96 2.20
N ILE A 64 -9.68 -3.97 0.88
CA ILE A 64 -9.21 -2.89 0.01
C ILE A 64 -10.42 -2.02 -0.35
N HIS A 65 -10.40 -0.76 0.10
CA HIS A 65 -11.39 0.26 -0.23
C HIS A 65 -10.87 1.14 -1.35
N ASN A 66 -11.24 0.81 -2.59
CA ASN A 66 -10.93 1.66 -3.73
C ASN A 66 -11.99 2.77 -3.87
N GLN A 67 -11.61 4.01 -3.60
CA GLN A 67 -12.49 5.20 -3.61
C GLN A 67 -12.41 5.98 -4.93
N GLY A 68 -12.11 5.31 -6.06
CA GLY A 68 -11.95 5.95 -7.37
C GLY A 68 -10.51 6.04 -7.87
N GLY A 69 -9.60 5.29 -7.25
CA GLY A 69 -8.27 5.03 -7.79
C GLY A 69 -8.24 3.80 -8.70
N ARG A 70 -7.03 3.45 -9.13
CA ARG A 70 -6.75 2.25 -9.93
C ARG A 70 -6.05 1.21 -9.07
N LEU A 71 -6.56 -0.01 -9.10
CA LEU A 71 -5.94 -1.15 -8.43
C LEU A 71 -5.45 -2.14 -9.49
N HIS A 72 -4.14 -2.38 -9.50
CA HIS A 72 -3.49 -3.36 -10.35
C HIS A 72 -3.04 -4.53 -9.47
N PRO A 73 -3.78 -5.65 -9.45
CA PRO A 73 -3.32 -6.85 -8.75
C PRO A 73 -2.08 -7.40 -9.45
N ALA A 74 -1.12 -7.93 -8.68
CA ALA A 74 0.01 -8.65 -9.23
C ALA A 74 -0.48 -9.88 -10.01
N THR A 75 -0.18 -9.93 -11.31
CA THR A 75 -0.14 -11.17 -12.09
C THR A 75 1.04 -12.03 -11.68
#